data_AF-A0A960XTX3-F1
#
_entry.id   AF-A0A960XTX3-F1
#
_cell.length_a   1.000
_cell.length_b   1.000
_cell.length_c   1.000
_cell.angle_alpha   90.00
_cell.angle_beta   90.00
_cell.angle_gamma   90.00
#
_symmetry.space_group_name_H-M   'P 1'
#
loop_
_entity.id
_entity.type
_entity.pdbx_description
1 polymer ?
#
loop_
_entity_poly.entity_id
_entity_poly.type
_entity_poly.pdbx_seq_one_letter_code
_entity_poly.pdbx_strand_id
1 'polypeptide(L)'
;MSLGVAFFFVWVLVQALLPLRRFFRARQSGAPSLLDYDWDHFCWNMKAKASKGTAYFVVYHLQTGEELRVFKGEDFLIDHQVMFLRGHPHAAVPFAHFVHRECGASVDLGVKCFFLMDINERGAREMVEPSVDLARVPIKPFGCYPCLYPER
;
A
#
# COMPACT_ATOMS: atom_id res chain seq x y z
N MET A 1 38.03 -16.32 -16.26
CA MET A 1 37.73 -15.47 -15.08
C MET A 1 37.71 -16.36 -13.86
N SER A 2 38.43 -16.00 -12.80
CA SER A 2 38.33 -16.71 -11.52
C SER A 2 36.94 -16.50 -10.90
N LEU A 3 36.47 -17.47 -10.12
CA LEU A 3 35.17 -17.45 -9.46
C LEU A 3 34.94 -16.16 -8.64
N GLY A 4 36.00 -15.67 -7.98
CA GLY A 4 35.95 -14.44 -7.19
C GLY A 4 35.71 -13.18 -8.03
N VAL A 5 36.27 -13.11 -9.24
CA VAL A 5 36.05 -11.98 -10.15
C VAL A 5 34.60 -11.98 -10.67
N ALA A 6 34.08 -13.16 -11.03
CA ALA A 6 32.68 -13.29 -11.43
C ALA A 6 31.72 -12.89 -10.29
N PHE A 7 31.98 -13.34 -9.06
CA PHE A 7 31.18 -12.95 -7.90
C PHE A 7 31.19 -11.44 -7.66
N PHE A 8 32.36 -10.80 -7.73
CA PHE A 8 32.47 -9.35 -7.54
C PHE A 8 31.63 -8.56 -8.55
N PHE A 9 31.69 -8.92 -9.84
CA PHE A 9 30.88 -8.25 -10.86
C PHE A 9 29.38 -8.45 -10.66
N VAL A 10 28.94 -9.67 -10.29
CA VAL A 10 27.53 -9.92 -9.96
C VAL A 10 27.10 -9.10 -8.75
N TRP A 11 27.92 -9.06 -7.70
CA TRP A 11 27.63 -8.27 -6.51
C TRP A 11 27.51 -6.78 -6.83
N VAL A 12 28.46 -6.20 -7.57
CA VAL A 12 28.39 -4.80 -8.02
C VAL A 12 27.16 -4.55 -8.88
N LEU A 13 26.83 -5.46 -9.80
CA LEU A 13 25.64 -5.34 -10.65
C LEU A 13 24.36 -5.33 -9.81
N VAL A 14 24.23 -6.20 -8.81
CA VAL A 14 23.09 -6.22 -7.89
C VAL A 14 23.00 -4.91 -7.09
N GLN A 15 24.12 -4.44 -6.55
CA GLN A 15 24.18 -3.17 -5.80
C GLN A 15 23.85 -1.95 -6.68
N ALA A 16 24.19 -1.98 -7.97
CA ALA A 16 23.87 -0.91 -8.92
C ALA A 16 22.41 -0.97 -9.41
N LEU A 17 21.86 -2.17 -9.62
CA LEU A 17 20.50 -2.36 -10.13
C LEU A 17 19.43 -2.16 -9.06
N LEU A 18 19.70 -2.51 -7.79
CA LEU A 18 18.72 -2.38 -6.71
C LEU A 18 18.24 -0.93 -6.53
N PRO A 19 19.08 0.12 -6.51
CA PRO A 19 18.62 1.51 -6.47
C PRO A 19 17.78 1.92 -7.68
N LEU A 20 18.06 1.34 -8.86
CA LEU A 20 17.34 1.64 -10.11
C LEU A 20 15.92 1.05 -10.15
N ARG A 21 15.57 0.14 -9.23
CA ARG A 21 14.21 -0.43 -9.12
C ARG A 21 13.11 0.63 -8.95
N ARG A 22 13.47 1.82 -8.44
CA ARG A 22 12.58 2.97 -8.28
C ARG A 22 11.98 3.45 -9.61
N PHE A 23 12.76 3.41 -10.70
CA PHE A 23 12.29 3.88 -12.01
C PHE A 23 11.22 2.94 -12.60
N PHE A 24 11.34 1.64 -12.34
CA PHE A 24 10.33 0.68 -12.77
C PHE A 24 9.03 0.80 -11.99
N ARG A 25 9.08 1.17 -10.70
CA ARG A 25 7.87 1.39 -9.89
C ARG A 25 7.13 2.65 -10.27
N ALA A 26 7.82 3.79 -10.40
CA ALA A 26 7.20 5.04 -10.83
C ALA A 26 6.50 4.91 -12.20
N ARG A 27 7.09 4.14 -13.11
CA ARG A 27 6.49 3.84 -14.42
C ARG A 27 5.23 2.97 -14.35
N GLN A 28 5.12 2.08 -13.37
CA GLN A 28 3.96 1.18 -13.23
C GLN A 28 2.75 1.85 -12.57
N SER A 29 2.98 2.84 -11.70
CA SER A 29 1.92 3.53 -10.96
C SER A 29 1.40 4.80 -11.63
N GLY A 30 2.11 5.36 -12.60
CA GLY A 30 1.78 6.67 -13.19
C GLY A 30 2.17 7.85 -12.30
N ALA A 31 2.05 7.69 -10.97
CA ALA A 31 2.29 8.74 -9.98
C ALA A 31 3.79 9.06 -9.75
N PRO A 32 4.27 10.29 -10.04
CA PRO A 32 5.62 10.76 -9.70
C PRO A 32 5.86 10.84 -8.18
N SER A 33 4.79 11.05 -7.41
CA SER A 33 4.83 11.22 -5.96
C SER A 33 5.37 9.98 -5.22
N LEU A 34 5.32 8.81 -5.84
CA LEU A 34 5.79 7.54 -5.27
C LEU A 34 7.32 7.46 -5.16
N LEU A 35 8.06 8.24 -5.97
CA LEU A 35 9.51 8.41 -5.83
C LEU A 35 9.88 9.01 -4.46
N ASP A 36 9.00 9.83 -3.89
CA ASP A 36 9.19 10.51 -2.60
C ASP A 36 8.72 9.71 -1.38
N TYR A 37 8.27 8.45 -1.54
CA TYR A 37 7.88 7.59 -0.40
C TYR A 37 8.85 6.43 -0.15
N ASP A 38 9.61 6.02 -1.17
CA ASP A 38 10.50 4.86 -1.08
C ASP A 38 11.82 5.14 -0.32
N TRP A 39 12.19 6.42 -0.13
CA TRP A 39 13.48 6.80 0.47
C TRP A 39 13.56 6.48 1.97
N ASP A 40 12.43 6.46 2.68
CA ASP A 40 12.33 6.14 4.10
C ASP A 40 12.84 4.72 4.44
N HIS A 41 12.91 3.83 3.45
CA HIS A 41 13.32 2.43 3.66
C HIS A 41 14.83 2.19 3.43
N PHE A 42 15.56 3.14 2.83
CA PHE A 42 16.95 2.95 2.39
C PHE A 42 17.95 3.97 2.94
N CYS A 43 17.48 5.10 3.46
CA CYS A 43 18.35 6.10 4.05
C CYS A 43 18.27 6.06 5.58
N TRP A 44 19.41 6.30 6.25
CA TRP A 44 19.48 6.56 7.69
C TRP A 44 18.34 7.52 8.07
N ASN A 45 17.56 7.18 9.11
CA ASN A 45 16.38 7.92 9.59
C ASN A 45 16.64 9.43 9.80
N MET A 46 16.69 10.22 8.72
CA MET A 46 16.60 11.68 8.81
C MET A 46 15.15 12.00 9.12
N LYS A 47 14.94 12.85 10.14
CA LYS A 47 13.66 13.29 10.71
C LYS A 47 12.44 12.71 9.97
N ALA A 48 11.95 11.58 10.50
CA ALA A 48 10.81 10.87 9.96
C ALA A 48 9.66 11.86 9.68
N LYS A 49 9.15 11.78 8.45
CA LYS A 49 7.96 12.46 7.97
C LYS A 49 6.86 12.37 9.04
N ALA A 50 6.31 13.50 9.47
CA ALA A 50 5.16 13.48 10.36
C ALA A 50 3.95 13.05 9.52
N SER A 51 3.52 11.80 9.68
CA SER A 51 2.36 11.27 8.98
C SER A 51 1.30 10.81 9.96
N LYS A 52 0.06 11.24 9.71
CA LYS A 52 -1.11 10.78 10.46
C LYS A 52 -2.13 10.24 9.47
N GLY A 53 -2.43 8.95 9.57
CA GLY A 53 -3.39 8.29 8.71
C GLY A 53 -4.61 7.77 9.45
N THR A 54 -5.71 7.65 8.73
CA THR A 54 -6.93 6.95 9.16
C THR A 54 -7.42 6.11 8.01
N ALA A 55 -7.81 4.87 8.31
CA ALA A 55 -8.31 3.92 7.34
C ALA A 55 -9.59 3.27 7.88
N TYR A 56 -10.61 3.18 7.02
CA TYR A 56 -11.81 2.39 7.28
C TYR A 56 -12.19 1.61 6.01
N PHE A 57 -12.80 0.45 6.23
CA PHE A 57 -13.08 -0.56 5.22
C PHE A 57 -14.58 -0.78 5.19
N VAL A 58 -15.20 -0.56 4.03
CA VAL A 58 -16.64 -0.71 3.86
C VAL A 58 -16.90 -1.97 3.07
N VAL A 59 -17.61 -2.91 3.70
CA VAL A 59 -18.12 -4.12 3.05
C VAL A 59 -19.47 -3.78 2.45
N TYR A 60 -19.64 -4.08 1.18
CA TYR A 60 -20.85 -3.78 0.43
C TYR A 60 -21.27 -4.95 -0.45
N HIS A 61 -22.56 -5.03 -0.75
CA HIS A 61 -23.09 -6.02 -1.67
C HIS A 61 -22.85 -5.57 -3.13
N LEU A 62 -22.25 -6.42 -3.95
CA LEU A 62 -21.82 -6.08 -5.31
C LEU A 62 -22.99 -5.83 -6.26
N GLN A 63 -24.14 -6.49 -6.05
CA GLN A 63 -25.29 -6.36 -6.95
C GLN A 63 -26.14 -5.11 -6.65
N THR A 64 -26.23 -4.73 -5.38
CA THR A 64 -27.12 -3.63 -4.93
C THR A 64 -26.34 -2.36 -4.59
N GLY A 65 -25.03 -2.47 -4.35
CA GLY A 65 -24.19 -1.39 -3.84
C GLY A 65 -24.44 -1.06 -2.37
N GLU A 66 -25.30 -1.80 -1.67
CA GLU A 66 -25.68 -1.54 -0.29
C GLU A 66 -24.49 -1.77 0.65
N GLU A 67 -24.21 -0.78 1.50
CA GLU A 67 -23.20 -0.88 2.54
C GLU A 67 -23.73 -1.73 3.69
N LEU A 68 -23.06 -2.85 3.95
CA LEU A 68 -23.46 -3.79 4.98
C LEU A 68 -22.79 -3.48 6.31
N ARG A 69 -21.51 -3.14 6.27
CA ARG A 69 -20.71 -2.92 7.48
C ARG A 69 -19.47 -2.09 7.21
N VAL A 70 -19.08 -1.31 8.22
CA VAL A 70 -17.83 -0.55 8.24
C VAL A 70 -16.92 -1.14 9.31
N PHE A 71 -15.66 -1.38 8.95
CA PHE A 71 -14.61 -1.88 9.82
C PHE A 71 -13.45 -0.89 9.92
N LYS A 72 -12.84 -0.84 11.09
CA LYS A 72 -11.58 -0.15 11.37
C LYS A 72 -10.49 -1.17 11.64
N GLY A 73 -9.23 -0.74 11.60
CA GLY A 73 -8.10 -1.60 11.94
C GLY A 73 -8.25 -2.20 13.34
N GLU A 74 -8.72 -1.39 14.30
CA GLU A 74 -8.92 -1.79 15.70
C GLU A 74 -9.90 -2.95 15.91
N ASP A 75 -10.78 -3.23 14.94
CA ASP A 75 -11.75 -4.32 15.08
C ASP A 75 -11.08 -5.71 15.01
N PHE A 76 -9.86 -5.79 14.46
CA PHE A 76 -9.15 -7.05 14.20
C PHE A 76 -7.67 -7.04 14.55
N LEU A 77 -7.04 -5.87 14.56
CA LEU A 77 -5.60 -5.70 14.69
C LEU A 77 -5.25 -5.16 16.07
N ILE A 78 -4.09 -5.59 16.58
CA ILE A 78 -3.48 -4.99 17.78
C ILE A 78 -2.84 -3.63 17.45
N ASP A 79 -2.64 -2.79 18.46
CA ASP A 79 -2.25 -1.38 18.29
C ASP A 79 -1.10 -1.13 17.31
N HIS A 80 -0.01 -1.91 17.40
CA HIS A 80 1.13 -1.71 16.51
C HIS A 80 0.82 -2.02 15.04
N GLN A 81 -0.07 -3.00 14.78
CA GLN A 81 -0.54 -3.34 13.43
C GLN A 81 -1.51 -2.28 12.92
N VAL A 82 -2.35 -1.71 13.79
CA VAL A 82 -3.21 -0.56 13.45
C VAL A 82 -2.35 0.64 13.04
N MET A 83 -1.30 0.93 13.80
CA MET A 83 -0.36 2.01 13.49
C MET A 83 0.36 1.74 12.16
N PHE A 84 0.77 0.50 11.91
CA PHE A 84 1.34 0.11 10.61
C PHE A 84 0.33 0.33 9.48
N LEU A 85 -0.90 -0.18 9.61
CA LEU A 85 -1.96 -0.03 8.61
C LEU A 85 -2.22 1.45 8.29
N ARG A 86 -2.32 2.31 9.31
CA ARG A 86 -2.55 3.76 9.16
C ARG A 86 -1.38 4.51 8.52
N GLY A 87 -0.15 4.04 8.72
CA GLY A 87 1.04 4.65 8.11
C GLY A 87 1.33 4.18 6.68
N HIS A 88 0.75 3.07 6.26
CA HIS A 88 1.16 2.38 5.02
C HIS A 88 -0.06 2.04 4.15
N PRO A 89 -0.40 2.89 3.16
CA PRO A 89 -1.51 2.63 2.23
C PRO A 89 -1.42 1.27 1.51
N HIS A 90 -0.19 0.76 1.33
CA HIS A 90 0.06 -0.54 0.73
C HIS A 90 -0.52 -1.72 1.54
N ALA A 91 -0.69 -1.54 2.85
CA ALA A 91 -1.29 -2.53 3.73
C ALA A 91 -2.84 -2.59 3.60
N ALA A 92 -3.46 -1.60 2.93
CA ALA A 92 -4.91 -1.59 2.75
C ALA A 92 -5.41 -2.76 1.89
N VAL A 93 -4.67 -3.14 0.85
CA VAL A 93 -5.06 -4.26 -0.03
C VAL A 93 -5.06 -5.60 0.73
N PRO A 94 -3.96 -6.06 1.35
CA PRO A 94 -3.99 -7.33 2.08
C PRO A 94 -4.98 -7.30 3.26
N PHE A 95 -5.18 -6.15 3.90
CA PHE A 95 -6.19 -6.04 4.96
C PHE A 95 -7.63 -6.13 4.42
N ALA A 96 -7.92 -5.55 3.25
CA ALA A 96 -9.23 -5.71 2.61
C ALA A 96 -9.55 -7.16 2.24
N HIS A 97 -8.55 -7.93 1.79
CA HIS A 97 -8.67 -9.38 1.58
C HIS A 97 -8.97 -10.13 2.87
N PHE A 98 -8.32 -9.73 3.98
CA PHE A 98 -8.61 -10.28 5.29
C PHE A 98 -10.06 -9.96 5.73
N VAL A 99 -10.51 -8.71 5.62
CA VAL A 99 -11.89 -8.30 5.94
C VAL A 99 -12.91 -9.06 5.08
N HIS A 100 -12.65 -9.23 3.78
CA HIS A 100 -13.51 -10.00 2.88
C HIS A 100 -13.65 -11.46 3.34
N ARG A 101 -12.54 -12.06 3.77
CA ARG A 101 -12.53 -13.43 4.32
C ARG A 101 -13.30 -13.54 5.62
N GLU A 102 -13.10 -12.61 6.56
CA GLU A 102 -13.83 -12.58 7.84
C GLU A 102 -15.35 -12.42 7.66
N CYS A 103 -15.78 -11.76 6.57
CA CYS A 103 -17.20 -11.65 6.20
C CYS A 103 -17.74 -12.86 5.43
N GLY A 104 -16.98 -13.97 5.37
CA GLY A 104 -17.41 -15.23 4.74
C GLY A 104 -16.91 -15.43 3.30
N ALA A 105 -16.07 -14.54 2.77
CA ALA A 105 -15.49 -14.61 1.42
C ALA A 105 -16.52 -14.82 0.28
N SER A 106 -17.74 -14.29 0.43
CA SER A 106 -18.78 -14.44 -0.58
C SER A 106 -18.44 -13.67 -1.86
N VAL A 107 -18.73 -14.27 -3.01
CA VAL A 107 -18.53 -13.67 -4.34
C VAL A 107 -19.39 -12.43 -4.58
N ASP A 108 -20.46 -12.28 -3.79
CA ASP A 108 -21.39 -11.14 -3.84
C ASP A 108 -20.97 -9.98 -2.93
N LEU A 109 -19.85 -10.09 -2.21
CA LEU A 109 -19.32 -9.03 -1.36
C LEU A 109 -18.07 -8.39 -1.97
N GLY A 110 -18.01 -7.07 -1.88
CA GLY A 110 -16.83 -6.26 -2.19
C GLY A 110 -16.35 -5.51 -0.96
N VAL A 111 -15.11 -5.01 -1.00
CA VAL A 111 -14.53 -4.20 0.08
C VAL A 111 -13.91 -2.92 -0.50
N LYS A 112 -14.50 -1.78 -0.15
CA LYS A 112 -13.91 -0.46 -0.41
C LYS A 112 -13.04 -0.03 0.76
N CYS A 113 -12.05 0.80 0.49
CA CYS A 113 -11.23 1.40 1.53
C CYS A 113 -11.20 2.91 1.35
N PHE A 114 -11.39 3.60 2.46
CA PHE A 114 -11.18 5.03 2.56
C PHE A 114 -9.97 5.25 3.43
N PHE A 115 -8.89 5.69 2.80
CA PHE A 115 -7.61 5.90 3.44
C PHE A 115 -7.22 7.35 3.31
N LEU A 116 -7.32 8.09 4.41
CA LEU A 116 -6.91 9.49 4.48
C LEU A 116 -5.59 9.57 5.22
N MET A 117 -4.64 10.31 4.67
CA MET A 117 -3.35 10.51 5.31
C MET A 117 -2.89 11.94 5.13
N ASP A 118 -2.59 12.59 6.25
CA ASP A 118 -1.90 13.88 6.29
C ASP A 118 -0.41 13.63 6.42
N ILE A 119 0.35 14.34 5.63
CA ILE A 119 1.78 14.20 5.46
C ILE A 119 2.39 15.58 5.59
N ASN A 120 3.24 15.73 6.60
CA ASN A 120 3.93 16.98 6.89
C ASN A 120 2.97 18.17 6.99
N GLU A 121 1.79 17.94 7.57
CA GLU A 121 0.76 18.97 7.81
C GLU A 121 0.30 19.69 6.53
N ARG A 122 0.35 18.98 5.39
CA ARG A 122 -0.09 19.49 4.08
C ARG A 122 -1.57 19.25 3.81
N GLY A 123 -2.30 18.77 4.81
CA GLY A 123 -3.70 18.39 4.73
C GLY A 123 -3.87 16.92 4.34
N ALA A 124 -4.92 16.31 4.90
CA ALA A 124 -5.26 14.92 4.62
C ALA A 124 -5.64 14.72 3.15
N ARG A 125 -5.06 13.71 2.51
CA ARG A 125 -5.37 13.31 1.13
C ARG A 125 -5.78 11.85 1.08
N GLU A 126 -6.61 11.52 0.10
CA GLU A 126 -6.94 10.13 -0.20
C GLU A 126 -5.71 9.41 -0.76
N MET A 127 -5.33 8.32 -0.10
CA MET A 127 -4.21 7.48 -0.50
C MET A 127 -4.64 6.23 -1.25
N VAL A 128 -5.94 5.91 -1.22
CA VAL A 128 -6.56 4.78 -1.91
C VAL A 128 -7.75 5.32 -2.68
N GLU A 129 -7.90 4.92 -3.93
CA GLU A 129 -9.06 5.24 -4.76
C GLU A 129 -10.34 4.57 -4.18
N PRO A 130 -11.31 5.33 -3.66
CA PRO A 130 -12.45 4.78 -2.92
C PRO A 130 -13.43 3.98 -3.79
N SER A 131 -13.38 4.19 -5.11
CA SER A 131 -14.24 3.48 -6.07
C SER A 131 -13.79 2.05 -6.36
N VAL A 132 -12.55 1.67 -5.97
CA VAL A 132 -11.98 0.36 -6.28
C VAL A 132 -12.35 -0.67 -5.23
N ASP A 133 -12.81 -1.83 -5.68
CA ASP A 133 -12.96 -3.02 -4.84
C ASP A 133 -11.60 -3.65 -4.55
N LEU A 134 -11.07 -3.40 -3.35
CA LEU A 134 -9.76 -3.89 -2.94
C LEU A 134 -9.72 -5.40 -2.75
N ALA A 135 -10.84 -6.06 -2.44
CA ALA A 135 -10.89 -7.51 -2.29
C ALA A 135 -10.61 -8.24 -3.61
N ARG A 136 -10.81 -7.56 -4.75
CA ARG A 136 -10.53 -8.10 -6.09
C ARG A 136 -9.17 -7.70 -6.64
N VAL A 137 -8.47 -6.79 -5.97
CA VAL A 137 -7.11 -6.39 -6.36
C VAL A 137 -6.15 -7.52 -5.99
N PRO A 138 -5.39 -8.10 -6.95
CA PRO A 138 -4.49 -9.21 -6.65
C PRO A 138 -3.34 -8.72 -5.77
N ILE A 139 -3.08 -9.42 -4.66
CA ILE A 139 -1.97 -9.10 -3.76
C ILE A 139 -0.65 -9.30 -4.51
N LYS A 140 0.17 -8.25 -4.56
CA LYS A 140 1.47 -8.28 -5.22
C LYS A 140 2.58 -8.37 -4.16
N PRO A 141 3.49 -9.35 -4.23
CA PRO A 141 4.65 -9.41 -3.33
C PRO A 141 5.66 -8.29 -3.61
N PHE A 142 5.67 -7.78 -4.85
CA PHE A 142 6.53 -6.69 -5.30
C PHE A 142 5.76 -5.72 -6.20
N GLY A 143 6.11 -4.44 -6.15
CA GLY A 143 5.51 -3.40 -6.98
C GLY A 143 4.37 -2.67 -6.29
N CYS A 144 3.70 -1.78 -7.03
CA CYS A 144 2.66 -0.90 -6.52
C CYS A 144 1.28 -1.31 -7.02
N TYR A 145 0.26 -0.90 -6.27
CA TYR A 145 -1.13 -1.02 -6.67
C TYR A 145 -1.55 0.26 -7.40
N PRO A 146 -2.12 0.18 -8.62
CA PRO A 146 -2.57 1.36 -9.37
C PRO A 146 -3.68 2.15 -8.67
N CYS A 147 -4.43 1.50 -7.78
CA CYS A 147 -5.47 2.14 -6.97
C CYS A 147 -4.92 2.92 -5.76
N LEU A 148 -3.60 2.94 -5.55
CA LEU A 148 -2.96 3.73 -4.51
C LEU A 148 -2.38 5.02 -5.08
N TYR A 149 -2.41 6.07 -4.26
CA TYR A 149 -1.93 7.41 -4.59
C TYR A 149 -2.61 7.99 -5.84
N PRO A 150 -3.95 8.12 -5.85
CA PRO A 150 -4.67 8.69 -6.98
C PRO A 150 -4.13 10.09 -7.30
N GLU A 151 -3.86 10.37 -8.58
CA GLU A 151 -3.50 11.70 -9.04
C GLU A 151 -4.76 12.59 -8.99
N ARG A 152 -4.83 13.46 -7.98
CA ARG A 152 -5.81 14.55 -7.89
C ARG A 152 -5.10 15.88 -7.70
#